data_AF-A0A7K2XEI0-F1
#
_entry.id   AF-A0A7K2XEI0-F1
#
_cell.length_a   1.000
_cell.length_b   1.000
_cell.length_c   1.000
_cell.angle_alpha   90.00
_cell.angle_beta   90.00
_cell.angle_gamma   90.00
#
_symmetry.space_group_name_H-M   'P 1'
#
loop_
_entity.id
_entity.type
_entity.pdbx_description
1 polymer ?
#
loop_
_entity_poly.entity_id
_entity_poly.type
_entity_poly.pdbx_seq_one_letter_code
_entity_poly.pdbx_strand_id
1 'polypeptide(L)'
;GGPVEAAVAGALEQLAVRPGHEPVTEALGRALGAVREGVPDAERVAALGADGDRAEGQLAAAVYCALVGEDVRHGLRLAVNHDGPSSVTGALTGALLGALHGETALPPAWLADLEGRGTVLELADDFSMEMTQGTALHTPAESAPGWLARYPRG
;
A
#
# COMPACT_ATOMS: atom_id res chain seq x y z
N GLY A 1 -1.82 15.10 2.05
CA GLY A 1 -0.66 14.31 1.60
C GLY A 1 0.08 15.11 0.55
N GLY A 2 1.41 14.96 0.48
CA GLY A 2 2.20 15.45 -0.65
C GLY A 2 2.19 14.46 -1.82
N PRO A 3 2.84 14.79 -2.96
CA PRO A 3 3.00 13.86 -4.08
C PRO A 3 3.80 12.61 -3.67
N VAL A 4 3.58 11.49 -4.35
CA VAL A 4 4.19 10.19 -4.01
C VAL A 4 5.71 10.27 -4.01
N GLU A 5 6.31 11.04 -4.94
CA GLU A 5 7.75 11.29 -5.01
C GLU A 5 8.30 11.90 -3.72
N ALA A 6 7.58 12.86 -3.14
CA ALA A 6 7.99 13.49 -1.89
C ALA A 6 7.86 12.53 -0.70
N ALA A 7 6.83 11.66 -0.71
CA ALA A 7 6.68 10.61 0.30
C ALA A 7 7.80 9.58 0.22
N VAL A 8 8.20 9.15 -0.99
CA VAL A 8 9.33 8.24 -1.19
C VAL A 8 10.65 8.90 -0.75
N ALA A 9 10.86 10.18 -1.07
CA ALA A 9 12.04 10.92 -0.60
C ALA A 9 12.11 10.97 0.94
N GLY A 10 11.00 11.29 1.61
CA GLY A 10 10.92 11.26 3.07
C GLY A 10 11.14 9.87 3.67
N ALA A 11 10.65 8.82 3.02
CA ALA A 11 10.90 7.44 3.43
C ALA A 11 12.40 7.07 3.33
N LEU A 12 13.07 7.50 2.26
CA LEU A 12 14.51 7.29 2.08
C LEU A 12 15.34 7.98 3.17
N GLU A 13 14.98 9.20 3.57
CA GLU A 13 15.61 9.91 4.69
C GLU A 13 15.47 9.15 6.01
N GLN A 14 14.29 8.58 6.27
CA GLN A 14 14.03 7.78 7.48
C GLN A 14 14.76 6.44 7.47
N LEU A 15 14.92 5.82 6.30
CA LEU A 15 15.60 4.55 6.13
C LEU A 15 17.12 4.67 6.34
N ALA A 16 17.73 5.80 5.98
CA ALA A 16 19.18 6.00 6.01
C ALA A 16 19.85 5.78 7.39
N VAL A 17 19.08 5.82 8.49
CA VAL A 17 19.58 5.58 9.85
C VAL A 17 19.33 4.16 10.37
N ARG A 18 18.70 3.29 9.57
CA ARG A 18 18.29 1.94 9.98
C ARG A 18 19.29 0.90 9.47
N PRO A 19 19.87 0.04 10.33
CA PRO A 19 20.75 -1.04 9.85
C PRO A 19 20.03 -1.95 8.83
N GLY A 20 20.69 -2.28 7.72
CA GLY A 20 20.16 -3.19 6.69
C GLY A 20 19.12 -2.55 5.75
N HIS A 21 19.08 -1.22 5.66
CA HIS A 21 18.13 -0.50 4.82
C HIS A 21 18.45 -0.55 3.32
N GLU A 22 19.69 -0.94 2.96
CA GLU A 22 20.25 -0.82 1.63
C GLU A 22 19.40 -1.50 0.54
N PRO A 23 18.87 -2.72 0.72
CA PRO A 23 18.03 -3.37 -0.29
C PRO A 23 16.73 -2.59 -0.59
N VAL A 24 16.09 -2.07 0.46
CA VAL A 24 14.86 -1.27 0.32
C VAL A 24 15.17 0.08 -0.34
N THR A 25 16.27 0.72 0.06
CA THR A 25 16.73 1.97 -0.53
C THR A 25 17.03 1.81 -2.02
N GLU A 26 17.72 0.75 -2.41
CA GLU A 26 18.02 0.44 -3.81
C GLU A 26 16.72 0.21 -4.60
N ALA A 27 15.80 -0.58 -4.07
CA ALA A 27 14.52 -0.86 -4.70
C ALA A 27 13.66 0.40 -4.94
N LEU A 28 13.56 1.29 -3.95
CA LEU A 28 12.87 2.58 -4.12
C LEU A 28 13.59 3.47 -5.14
N GLY A 29 14.92 3.44 -5.18
CA GLY A 29 15.72 4.13 -6.20
C GLY A 29 15.42 3.63 -7.62
N ARG A 30 15.33 2.31 -7.81
CA ARG A 30 14.95 1.70 -9.10
C ARG A 30 13.55 2.12 -9.53
N ALA A 31 12.57 2.13 -8.62
CA ALA A 31 11.22 2.60 -8.92
C ALA A 31 11.21 4.05 -9.41
N LEU A 32 11.92 4.96 -8.74
CA LEU A 32 12.04 6.36 -9.14
C LEU A 32 12.78 6.54 -10.48
N GLY A 33 13.80 5.71 -10.74
CA GLY A 33 14.51 5.69 -12.02
C GLY A 33 13.60 5.29 -13.18
N ALA A 34 12.83 4.21 -12.97
CA ALA A 34 11.94 3.62 -13.98
C ALA A 34 10.84 4.58 -14.47
N VAL A 35 10.41 5.55 -13.65
CA VAL A 35 9.44 6.60 -14.06
C VAL A 35 9.94 7.40 -15.28
N ARG A 36 11.26 7.53 -15.45
CA ARG A 36 11.88 8.34 -16.51
C ARG A 36 12.11 7.58 -17.81
N GLU A 37 11.79 6.29 -17.86
CA GLU A 37 12.13 5.40 -18.98
C GLU A 37 11.09 5.37 -20.10
N GLY A 38 10.01 6.14 -19.99
CA GLY A 38 8.99 6.28 -21.03
C GLY A 38 7.59 5.89 -20.57
N VAL A 39 6.78 5.41 -21.51
CA VAL A 39 5.39 5.02 -21.24
C VAL A 39 5.37 3.79 -20.33
N PRO A 40 4.57 3.79 -19.26
CA PRO A 40 4.43 2.62 -18.39
C PRO A 40 3.90 1.39 -19.13
N ASP A 41 4.50 0.24 -18.86
CA ASP A 41 4.13 -1.04 -19.46
C ASP A 41 4.29 -2.20 -18.47
N ALA A 42 3.70 -3.34 -18.82
CA ALA A 42 3.72 -4.55 -18.00
C ALA A 42 5.14 -5.13 -17.82
N GLU A 43 5.99 -5.01 -18.83
CA GLU A 43 7.35 -5.55 -18.82
C GLU A 43 8.20 -4.85 -17.76
N ARG A 44 8.06 -3.53 -17.63
CA ARG A 44 8.77 -2.74 -16.62
C ARG A 44 8.31 -3.06 -15.20
N VAL A 45 7.00 -3.26 -15.00
CA VAL A 45 6.47 -3.69 -13.69
C VAL A 45 7.02 -5.07 -13.32
N ALA A 46 7.00 -6.02 -14.26
CA ALA A 46 7.56 -7.35 -14.06
C ALA A 46 9.06 -7.28 -13.76
N ALA A 47 9.83 -6.48 -14.49
CA ALA A 47 11.28 -6.33 -14.31
C ALA A 47 11.64 -5.78 -12.92
N LEU A 48 10.91 -4.77 -12.42
CA LEU A 48 11.10 -4.24 -11.07
C LEU A 48 10.84 -5.30 -9.99
N GLY A 49 9.87 -6.19 -10.23
CA GLY A 49 9.46 -7.24 -9.30
C GLY A 49 10.22 -8.58 -9.45
N ALA A 50 11.06 -8.75 -10.47
CA ALA A 50 11.65 -10.03 -10.86
C ALA A 50 12.96 -10.40 -10.15
N ASP A 51 13.60 -9.47 -9.44
CA ASP A 51 14.90 -9.73 -8.78
C ASP A 51 14.79 -10.55 -7.49
N GLY A 52 15.87 -11.24 -7.14
CA GLY A 52 16.04 -12.17 -6.00
C GLY A 52 15.73 -11.63 -4.60
N ASP A 53 15.25 -10.39 -4.50
CA ASP A 53 14.76 -9.70 -3.31
C ASP A 53 13.23 -9.57 -3.39
N ARG A 54 12.54 -10.67 -3.08
CA ARG A 54 11.10 -10.82 -3.31
C ARG A 54 10.22 -9.77 -2.64
N ALA A 55 10.64 -9.14 -1.55
CA ALA A 55 9.82 -8.14 -0.88
C ALA A 55 10.09 -6.73 -1.43
N GLU A 56 11.37 -6.39 -1.56
CA GLU A 56 11.88 -5.10 -2.01
C GLU A 56 11.50 -4.84 -3.47
N GLY A 57 11.63 -5.84 -4.34
CA GLY A 57 11.19 -5.73 -5.74
C GLY A 57 9.68 -5.51 -5.87
N GLN A 58 8.88 -6.13 -5.00
CA GLN A 58 7.43 -5.93 -4.99
C GLN A 58 7.04 -4.55 -4.48
N LEU A 59 7.77 -4.03 -3.50
CA LEU A 59 7.64 -2.64 -3.08
C LEU A 59 8.00 -1.68 -4.22
N ALA A 60 9.10 -1.92 -4.94
CA ALA A 60 9.52 -1.10 -6.07
C ALA A 60 8.47 -1.08 -7.19
N ALA A 61 7.98 -2.25 -7.60
CA ALA A 61 6.92 -2.38 -8.60
C ALA A 61 5.66 -1.65 -8.16
N ALA A 62 5.25 -1.81 -6.89
CA ALA A 62 4.05 -1.17 -6.38
C ALA A 62 4.15 0.36 -6.32
N VAL A 63 5.30 0.88 -5.87
CA VAL A 63 5.60 2.32 -5.84
C VAL A 63 5.66 2.89 -7.26
N TYR A 64 6.27 2.18 -8.20
CA TYR A 64 6.29 2.56 -9.61
C TYR A 64 4.87 2.70 -10.17
N CYS A 65 4.01 1.70 -9.97
CA CYS A 65 2.61 1.76 -10.40
C CYS A 65 1.84 2.93 -9.77
N ALA A 66 2.11 3.27 -8.52
CA ALA A 66 1.49 4.40 -7.84
C ALA A 66 2.00 5.76 -8.35
N LEU A 67 3.28 5.84 -8.76
CA LEU A 67 3.89 7.05 -9.32
C LEU A 67 3.40 7.36 -10.74
N VAL A 68 3.28 6.33 -11.58
CA VAL A 68 2.92 6.51 -13.00
C VAL A 68 1.43 6.35 -13.30
N GLY A 69 0.63 5.97 -12.29
CA GLY A 69 -0.82 5.88 -12.39
C GLY A 69 -1.45 7.26 -12.63
N GLU A 70 -2.28 7.40 -13.65
CA GLU A 70 -3.02 8.65 -13.92
C GLU A 70 -4.19 8.83 -12.94
N ASP A 71 -4.78 7.71 -12.53
CA ASP A 71 -5.79 7.61 -11.50
C ASP A 71 -5.69 6.24 -10.79
N VAL A 72 -6.54 6.04 -9.77
CA VAL A 72 -6.58 4.79 -9.00
C VAL A 72 -6.82 3.57 -9.89
N ARG A 73 -7.68 3.70 -10.91
CA ARG A 73 -8.02 2.62 -11.83
C ARG A 73 -6.83 2.27 -12.71
N HIS A 74 -6.12 3.26 -13.24
CA HIS A 74 -4.94 3.07 -14.08
C HIS A 74 -3.82 2.39 -13.30
N GLY A 75 -3.48 2.91 -12.12
CA GLY A 75 -2.42 2.36 -11.27
C GLY A 75 -2.69 0.92 -10.86
N LEU A 76 -3.93 0.61 -10.44
CA LEU A 76 -4.33 -0.75 -10.10
C LEU A 76 -4.29 -1.71 -11.30
N ARG A 77 -4.75 -1.27 -12.48
CA ARG A 77 -4.67 -2.10 -13.70
C ARG A 77 -3.23 -2.39 -14.08
N LEU A 78 -2.36 -1.39 -14.04
CA LEU A 78 -0.94 -1.56 -14.34
C LEU A 78 -0.31 -2.58 -13.37
N ALA A 79 -0.63 -2.47 -12.08
CA ALA A 79 -0.09 -3.34 -11.03
C ALA A 79 -0.56 -4.81 -11.11
N VAL A 80 -1.68 -5.11 -11.75
CA VAL A 80 -2.17 -6.50 -11.85
C VAL A 80 -1.96 -7.15 -13.22
N ASN A 81 -1.67 -6.35 -14.26
CA ASN A 81 -1.51 -6.83 -15.64
C ASN A 81 -0.03 -6.99 -16.02
N HIS A 82 0.72 -7.78 -15.24
CA HIS A 82 2.10 -8.15 -15.56
C HIS A 82 2.40 -9.59 -15.09
N ASP A 83 3.49 -10.16 -15.59
CA ASP A 83 3.96 -11.47 -15.14
C ASP A 83 4.61 -11.38 -13.76
N GLY A 84 4.48 -12.44 -12.95
CA GLY A 84 4.99 -12.50 -11.58
C GLY A 84 3.88 -12.43 -10.52
N PRO A 85 4.20 -12.07 -9.27
CA PRO A 85 3.24 -12.08 -8.16
C PRO A 85 2.33 -10.84 -8.16
N SER A 86 1.57 -10.66 -9.23
CA SER A 86 0.73 -9.47 -9.48
C SER A 86 -0.35 -9.23 -8.42
N SER A 87 -0.77 -10.26 -7.69
CA SER A 87 -1.68 -10.11 -6.54
C SER A 87 -1.03 -9.32 -5.39
N VAL A 88 0.28 -9.50 -5.16
CA VAL A 88 1.04 -8.77 -4.15
C VAL A 88 1.27 -7.34 -4.61
N THR A 89 1.69 -7.16 -5.87
CA THR A 89 1.87 -5.83 -6.47
C THR A 89 0.56 -5.03 -6.42
N GLY A 90 -0.55 -5.62 -6.84
CA GLY A 90 -1.88 -5.01 -6.78
C GLY A 90 -2.32 -4.64 -5.37
N ALA A 91 -2.08 -5.49 -4.37
CA ALA A 91 -2.41 -5.20 -2.97
C ALA A 91 -1.60 -4.02 -2.42
N LEU A 92 -0.28 -3.99 -2.67
CA LEU A 92 0.59 -2.90 -2.24
C LEU A 92 0.25 -1.58 -2.95
N THR A 93 0.08 -1.61 -4.27
CA THR A 93 -0.33 -0.43 -5.05
C THR A 93 -1.69 0.08 -4.58
N GLY A 94 -2.65 -0.81 -4.31
CA GLY A 94 -3.95 -0.45 -3.77
C GLY A 94 -3.88 0.21 -2.40
N ALA A 95 -3.02 -0.28 -1.50
CA ALA A 95 -2.79 0.35 -0.20
C ALA A 95 -2.20 1.76 -0.33
N LEU A 96 -1.20 1.93 -1.21
CA LEU A 96 -0.58 3.23 -1.48
C LEU A 96 -1.58 4.24 -2.07
N LEU A 97 -2.31 3.83 -3.11
CA LEU A 97 -3.30 4.69 -3.77
C LEU A 97 -4.49 4.98 -2.87
N GLY A 98 -4.93 4.01 -2.05
CA GLY A 98 -5.98 4.20 -1.06
C GLY A 98 -5.59 5.20 0.02
N ALA A 99 -4.35 5.13 0.53
CA ALA A 99 -3.83 6.12 1.48
C ALA A 99 -3.70 7.52 0.87
N LEU A 100 -3.38 7.61 -0.43
CA LEU A 100 -3.20 8.88 -1.14
C LEU A 100 -4.53 9.56 -1.49
N HIS A 101 -5.51 8.80 -1.99
CA HIS A 101 -6.74 9.33 -2.57
C HIS A 101 -7.99 9.12 -1.71
N GLY A 102 -7.90 8.26 -0.69
CA GLY A 102 -9.05 7.86 0.12
C GLY A 102 -9.97 6.86 -0.59
N GLU A 103 -10.84 6.22 0.19
CA GLU A 103 -11.74 5.17 -0.31
C GLU A 103 -12.76 5.64 -1.36
N THR A 104 -13.11 6.93 -1.35
CA THR A 104 -14.08 7.51 -2.30
C THR A 104 -13.55 7.59 -3.74
N ALA A 105 -12.23 7.48 -3.91
CA ALA A 105 -11.58 7.43 -5.22
C ALA A 105 -11.56 6.01 -5.82
N LEU A 106 -11.92 4.98 -5.06
CA LEU A 106 -11.91 3.60 -5.53
C LEU A 106 -13.03 3.37 -6.58
N PRO A 107 -12.78 2.57 -7.64
CA PRO A 107 -13.78 2.34 -8.69
C PRO A 107 -15.04 1.62 -8.14
N PRO A 108 -16.23 2.25 -8.16
CA PRO A 108 -17.42 1.67 -7.52
C PRO A 108 -17.85 0.33 -8.12
N ALA A 109 -17.69 0.17 -9.43
CA ALA A 109 -18.00 -1.07 -10.13
C ALA A 109 -17.15 -2.25 -9.65
N TRP A 110 -15.88 -2.02 -9.27
CA TRP A 110 -15.04 -3.10 -8.74
C TRP A 110 -15.37 -3.42 -7.28
N LEU A 111 -15.75 -2.41 -6.51
CA LEU A 111 -16.15 -2.60 -5.12
C LEU A 111 -17.49 -3.32 -4.96
N ALA A 112 -18.33 -3.33 -5.99
CA ALA A 112 -19.60 -4.07 -5.99
C ALA A 112 -19.37 -5.59 -5.95
N ASP A 113 -18.29 -6.06 -6.56
CA ASP A 113 -17.96 -7.49 -6.70
C ASP A 113 -16.88 -7.94 -5.70
N LEU A 114 -16.40 -7.05 -4.82
CA LEU A 114 -15.33 -7.35 -3.88
C LEU A 114 -15.83 -8.23 -2.73
N GLU A 115 -15.38 -9.49 -2.72
CA GLU A 115 -15.60 -10.41 -1.60
C GLU A 115 -15.01 -9.84 -0.30
N GLY A 116 -15.75 -9.99 0.80
CA GLY A 116 -15.28 -9.56 2.12
C GLY A 116 -15.23 -8.04 2.32
N ARG A 117 -15.73 -7.23 1.37
CA ARG A 117 -15.74 -5.75 1.48
C ARG A 117 -16.28 -5.25 2.82
N GLY A 118 -17.40 -5.80 3.29
CA GLY A 118 -17.99 -5.40 4.57
C GLY A 118 -17.03 -5.60 5.74
N THR A 119 -16.36 -6.75 5.78
CA THR A 119 -15.36 -7.07 6.80
C THR A 119 -14.13 -6.15 6.71
N VAL A 120 -13.64 -5.87 5.51
CA VAL A 120 -12.50 -4.95 5.32
C VAL A 120 -12.85 -3.54 5.78
N LEU A 121 -14.05 -3.05 5.49
CA LEU A 121 -14.52 -1.73 5.94
C LEU A 121 -14.65 -1.68 7.46
N GLU A 122 -15.24 -2.71 8.08
CA GLU A 122 -15.33 -2.78 9.55
C GLU A 122 -13.94 -2.76 10.20
N LEU A 123 -12.98 -3.52 9.67
CA LEU A 123 -11.60 -3.51 10.16
C LEU A 123 -10.90 -2.15 9.97
N ALA A 124 -11.16 -1.46 8.86
CA ALA A 124 -10.59 -0.13 8.60
C ALA A 124 -11.17 0.92 9.55
N ASP A 125 -12.49 0.89 9.79
CA ASP A 125 -13.17 1.77 10.74
C ASP A 125 -12.67 1.51 12.17
N ASP A 126 -12.55 0.24 12.56
CA ASP A 126 -12.05 -0.13 13.88
C ASP A 126 -10.59 0.26 14.08
N PHE A 127 -9.74 0.07 13.08
CA PHE A 127 -8.36 0.54 13.12
C PHE A 127 -8.29 2.07 13.27
N SER A 128 -9.12 2.81 12.53
CA SER A 128 -9.21 4.27 12.66
C SER A 128 -9.66 4.69 14.07
N MET A 129 -10.67 4.01 14.63
CA MET A 129 -11.13 4.24 16.00
C MET A 129 -10.04 3.93 17.03
N GLU A 130 -9.31 2.82 16.90
CA GLU A 130 -8.21 2.48 17.80
C GLU A 130 -7.09 3.52 17.77
N MET A 131 -6.68 3.95 16.58
CA MET A 131 -5.59 4.91 16.41
C MET A 131 -5.95 6.33 16.88
N THR A 132 -7.24 6.69 16.91
CA THR A 132 -7.69 8.04 17.27
C THR A 132 -8.37 8.15 18.63
N GLN A 133 -8.94 7.05 19.14
CA GLN A 133 -9.76 6.98 20.34
C GLN A 133 -9.40 5.77 21.24
N GLY A 134 -8.22 5.17 21.08
CA GLY A 134 -7.84 3.93 21.78
C GLY A 134 -8.07 3.95 23.29
N THR A 135 -7.76 5.05 23.98
CA THR A 135 -7.99 5.20 25.44
C THR A 135 -9.46 5.18 25.85
N ALA A 136 -10.38 5.52 24.94
CA ALA A 136 -11.82 5.41 25.16
C ALA A 136 -12.34 3.99 24.88
N LEU A 137 -11.64 3.22 24.05
CA LEU A 137 -11.99 1.84 23.71
C LEU A 137 -11.49 0.85 24.76
N HIS A 138 -10.26 1.06 25.24
CA HIS A 138 -9.68 0.23 26.27
C HIS A 138 -8.53 0.92 27.01
N THR A 139 -8.29 0.42 28.22
CA THR A 139 -7.14 0.73 29.06
C THR A 139 -6.48 -0.59 29.47
N PRO A 140 -5.32 -0.56 30.17
CA PRO A 140 -4.78 -1.77 30.77
C PRO A 140 -5.75 -2.47 31.74
N ALA A 141 -6.66 -1.73 32.38
CA ALA A 141 -7.59 -2.27 33.38
C ALA A 141 -8.98 -2.62 32.81
N GLU A 142 -9.44 -1.92 31.77
CA GLU A 142 -10.84 -1.97 31.32
C GLU A 142 -10.94 -1.99 29.80
N SER A 143 -12.07 -2.45 29.26
CA SER A 143 -12.37 -2.39 27.82
C SER A 143 -13.86 -2.16 27.62
N ALA A 144 -14.20 -1.31 26.67
CA ALA A 144 -15.58 -1.08 26.26
C ALA A 144 -16.21 -2.43 25.85
N PRO A 145 -17.42 -2.77 26.32
CA PRO A 145 -18.03 -4.08 26.06
C PRO A 145 -18.13 -4.43 24.56
N GLY A 146 -18.49 -3.45 23.72
CA GLY A 146 -18.57 -3.64 22.27
C GLY A 146 -17.20 -3.85 21.60
N TRP A 147 -16.14 -3.26 22.16
CA TRP A 147 -14.77 -3.50 21.69
C TRP A 147 -14.28 -4.89 22.10
N LEU A 148 -14.49 -5.28 23.37
CA LEU A 148 -14.08 -6.59 23.89
C LEU A 148 -14.82 -7.76 23.22
N ALA A 149 -16.08 -7.57 22.83
CA ALA A 149 -16.84 -8.57 22.09
C ALA A 149 -16.26 -8.84 20.69
N ARG A 150 -15.70 -7.83 20.03
CA ARG A 150 -15.08 -7.94 18.70
C ARG A 150 -13.61 -8.34 18.78
N TYR A 151 -12.88 -7.84 19.77
CA TYR A 151 -11.45 -8.09 20.01
C TYR A 151 -11.22 -8.66 21.42
N PRO A 152 -11.44 -9.99 21.62
CA PRO A 152 -11.29 -10.61 22.93
C PRO A 152 -9.83 -10.58 23.41
N ARG A 153 -9.62 -10.31 24.69
CA ARG A 153 -8.32 -10.49 25.35
C ARG A 153 -8.23 -11.92 25.87
N GLY A 154 -7.18 -12.65 25.47
CA GLY A 154 -6.82 -13.96 26.01
C GLY A 154 -5.85 -13.86 27.18
#